data_AF-A0A7R9Q274-F1
#
_entry.id   AF-A0A7R9Q274-F1
#
_cell.length_a   1.000
_cell.length_b   1.000
_cell.length_c   1.000
_cell.angle_alpha   90.00
_cell.angle_beta   90.00
_cell.angle_gamma   90.00
#
_symmetry.space_group_name_H-M   'P 1'
#
loop_
_entity.id
_entity.type
_entity.pdbx_description
1 polymer ?
#
loop_
_entity_poly.entity_id
_entity_poly.type
_entity_poly.pdbx_seq_one_letter_code
_entity_poly.pdbx_strand_id
1 'polypeptide(L)'
;MEEEANCLNKFNSSLYQNQSVCPSVWDGVYCWPPTPSNTTVRMPCSDIFAVAIEHFQQYSSDDYMKYMAYRKCSDDSVWDWNIFMTKPDTIPDENISKLSTIKQVLNYIVLTCSLCSLVALVIALIIFMCFKSIQCTRIRVHKNLCIALLMNCCLLIIMSSPVVVDNGSLPQINWLCKCLKAMNIYSLMATIFWMFIEGLLLHTRLYVSPFKSNTNPSFVLYYCIGWLFPAISVGVWAIVLEFGLDFGGTQCWQGYGKSKTIFIVTGPMLALLAINAGFLINIIRILFVRTALNSAWSRRRISHSFGLMHHNSSRKRRQSSASSTSATLTNNKISCPLFYNPPVQ
;
A
#
# COMPACT_ATOMS: atom_id res chain seq x y z
N MET A 1 -10.29 -23.17 50.23
CA MET A 1 -10.21 -24.34 51.14
C MET A 1 -11.49 -25.19 51.09
N GLU A 2 -12.69 -24.62 51.22
CA GLU A 2 -13.94 -25.41 51.15
C GLU A 2 -14.21 -26.01 49.75
N GLU A 3 -13.97 -25.26 48.67
CA GLU A 3 -14.14 -25.74 47.28
C GLU A 3 -13.17 -26.86 46.91
N GLU A 4 -11.93 -26.79 47.39
CA GLU A 4 -10.90 -27.81 47.20
C GLU A 4 -11.29 -29.12 47.90
N ALA A 5 -11.76 -29.04 49.14
CA ALA A 5 -12.25 -30.21 49.88
C ALA A 5 -13.45 -30.85 49.17
N ASN A 6 -14.38 -30.05 48.66
CA ASN A 6 -15.51 -30.53 47.87
C ASN A 6 -15.09 -31.19 46.55
N CYS A 7 -14.10 -30.62 45.86
CA CYS A 7 -13.52 -31.17 44.64
C CYS A 7 -12.89 -32.55 44.89
N LEU A 8 -12.04 -32.67 45.91
CA LEU A 8 -11.38 -33.92 46.25
C LEU A 8 -12.38 -34.97 46.76
N ASN A 9 -13.39 -34.55 47.52
CA ASN A 9 -14.47 -35.44 47.98
C ASN A 9 -15.35 -35.95 46.83
N LYS A 10 -15.54 -35.16 45.77
CA LYS A 10 -16.32 -35.54 44.58
C LYS A 10 -15.75 -36.76 43.85
N PHE A 11 -14.43 -36.93 43.90
CA PHE A 11 -13.72 -38.02 43.22
C PHE A 11 -13.13 -39.05 44.20
N ASN A 12 -13.63 -39.07 45.44
CA ASN A 12 -13.13 -39.92 46.54
C ASN A 12 -13.59 -41.40 46.45
N SER A 13 -14.03 -41.87 45.27
CA SER A 13 -14.55 -43.22 45.06
C SER A 13 -13.59 -44.08 44.24
N SER A 14 -12.67 -44.74 44.94
CA SER A 14 -12.35 -46.19 44.88
C SER A 14 -12.22 -46.97 43.55
N LEU A 15 -12.07 -46.36 42.36
CA LEU A 15 -12.13 -47.07 41.07
C LEU A 15 -10.84 -47.13 40.21
N TYR A 16 -9.63 -46.98 40.78
CA TYR A 16 -8.40 -47.01 39.97
C TYR A 16 -7.31 -47.97 40.47
N GLN A 17 -7.69 -49.06 41.15
CA GLN A 17 -6.71 -49.96 41.78
C GLN A 17 -5.74 -50.70 40.82
N ASN A 18 -5.81 -50.52 39.49
CA ASN A 18 -4.92 -51.19 38.53
C ASN A 18 -4.51 -50.33 37.31
N GLN A 19 -4.62 -49.00 37.35
CA GLN A 19 -4.17 -48.12 36.26
C GLN A 19 -3.30 -46.98 36.78
N SER A 20 -2.22 -46.65 36.07
CA SER A 20 -1.42 -45.45 36.30
C SER A 20 -2.24 -44.22 35.89
N VAL A 21 -2.68 -43.45 36.89
CA VAL A 21 -3.55 -42.28 36.70
C VAL A 21 -3.00 -41.09 37.47
N CYS A 22 -3.15 -39.89 36.91
CA CYS A 22 -2.97 -38.67 37.66
C CYS A 22 -4.19 -38.45 38.59
N PRO A 23 -3.98 -38.12 39.88
CA PRO A 23 -5.06 -37.95 40.85
C PRO A 23 -5.89 -36.69 40.56
N SER A 24 -7.14 -36.64 41.03
CA SER A 24 -7.95 -35.42 40.93
C SER A 24 -7.27 -34.26 41.66
N VAL A 25 -7.29 -33.07 41.07
CA VAL A 25 -6.65 -31.87 41.64
C VAL A 25 -7.50 -30.63 41.43
N TRP A 26 -7.51 -29.76 42.43
CA TRP A 26 -8.07 -28.42 42.35
C TRP A 26 -6.94 -27.42 42.06
N ASP A 27 -7.09 -26.60 41.03
CA ASP A 27 -6.07 -25.62 40.65
C ASP A 27 -6.48 -24.15 40.89
N GLY A 28 -7.55 -23.94 41.67
CA GLY A 28 -8.11 -22.62 41.95
C GLY A 28 -9.16 -22.17 40.95
N VAL A 29 -9.35 -22.92 39.86
CA VAL A 29 -10.34 -22.62 38.81
C VAL A 29 -11.18 -23.85 38.48
N TYR A 30 -10.53 -24.97 38.14
CA TYR A 30 -11.19 -26.21 37.79
C TYR A 30 -10.88 -27.32 38.78
N CYS A 31 -11.88 -28.18 38.95
CA CYS A 31 -11.71 -29.47 39.58
C CYS A 31 -11.39 -30.50 38.50
N TRP A 32 -10.10 -30.78 38.31
CA TRP A 32 -9.63 -31.73 37.31
C TRP A 32 -9.94 -33.16 37.75
N PRO A 33 -10.62 -33.96 36.91
CA PRO A 33 -10.92 -35.35 37.24
C PRO A 33 -9.67 -36.23 37.14
N PRO A 34 -9.67 -37.40 37.80
CA PRO A 34 -8.61 -38.39 37.64
C PRO A 34 -8.45 -38.77 36.17
N THR A 35 -7.22 -38.75 35.67
CA THR A 35 -6.93 -38.85 34.23
C THR A 35 -5.83 -39.90 33.99
N PRO A 36 -5.99 -40.85 33.06
CA PRO A 36 -4.98 -41.87 32.77
C PRO A 36 -3.63 -41.29 32.31
N SER A 37 -2.53 -41.98 32.62
CA SER A 37 -1.19 -41.64 32.11
C SER A 37 -1.18 -41.45 30.59
N ASN A 38 -0.38 -40.49 30.12
CA ASN A 38 -0.25 -40.06 28.72
C ASN A 38 -1.51 -39.50 28.05
N THR A 39 -2.60 -39.29 28.80
CA THR A 39 -3.82 -38.71 28.25
C THR A 39 -3.99 -37.24 28.65
N THR A 40 -4.83 -36.53 27.92
CA THR A 40 -5.11 -35.11 28.13
C THR A 40 -6.58 -34.95 28.47
N VAL A 41 -6.88 -34.22 29.54
CA VAL A 41 -8.23 -33.87 29.95
C VAL A 41 -8.56 -32.45 29.51
N ARG A 42 -9.83 -32.19 29.16
CA ARG A 42 -10.31 -30.91 28.66
C ARG A 42 -11.50 -30.42 29.49
N MET A 43 -11.50 -29.14 29.82
CA MET A 43 -12.57 -28.45 30.54
C MET A 43 -13.01 -27.22 29.74
N PRO A 44 -14.31 -26.91 29.66
CA PRO A 44 -14.80 -25.73 28.96
C PRO A 44 -14.31 -24.46 29.66
N CYS A 45 -13.82 -23.48 28.90
CA CYS A 45 -13.38 -22.20 29.46
C CYS A 45 -14.53 -21.31 29.96
N SER A 46 -15.79 -21.76 29.86
CA SER A 46 -16.97 -21.01 30.28
C SER A 46 -16.88 -20.51 31.71
N ASP A 47 -16.28 -21.31 32.61
CA ASP A 47 -16.26 -21.00 34.04
C ASP A 47 -15.15 -19.98 34.37
N ILE A 48 -14.01 -20.04 33.68
CA ILE A 48 -12.97 -18.97 33.72
C ILE A 48 -13.57 -17.65 33.27
N PHE A 49 -14.24 -17.66 32.11
CA PHE A 49 -14.78 -16.44 31.53
C PHE A 49 -15.98 -15.94 32.33
N ALA A 50 -16.79 -16.80 32.95
CA ALA A 50 -17.86 -16.37 33.85
C ALA A 50 -17.35 -15.54 35.04
N VAL A 51 -16.20 -15.92 35.62
CA VAL A 51 -15.54 -15.15 36.69
C VAL A 51 -14.88 -13.86 36.15
N ALA A 52 -14.35 -13.87 34.93
CA ALA A 52 -13.70 -12.70 34.32
C ALA A 52 -14.67 -11.68 33.68
N ILE A 53 -15.89 -12.10 33.31
CA ILE A 53 -16.86 -11.30 32.54
C ILE A 53 -17.65 -10.30 33.42
N GLU A 54 -17.55 -10.35 34.74
CA GLU A 54 -18.00 -9.21 35.57
C GLU A 54 -17.27 -7.90 35.23
N HIS A 55 -16.16 -7.92 34.46
CA HIS A 55 -15.41 -6.72 34.06
C HIS A 55 -15.27 -6.48 32.54
N PHE A 56 -15.64 -7.42 31.66
CA PHE A 56 -15.44 -7.28 30.21
C PHE A 56 -16.70 -7.67 29.42
N GLN A 57 -17.55 -6.67 29.19
CA GLN A 57 -18.83 -6.78 28.48
C GLN A 57 -18.71 -6.79 26.93
N GLN A 58 -17.60 -7.27 26.38
CA GLN A 58 -17.26 -7.01 24.97
C GLN A 58 -16.73 -8.22 24.20
N TYR A 59 -17.36 -9.38 24.40
CA TYR A 59 -17.26 -10.51 23.48
C TYR A 59 -18.65 -11.14 23.31
N SER A 60 -19.02 -11.48 22.07
CA SER A 60 -20.25 -12.23 21.81
C SER A 60 -20.21 -13.57 22.53
N SER A 61 -21.31 -13.92 23.20
CA SER A 61 -21.50 -15.14 24.00
C SER A 61 -20.98 -16.42 23.35
N ASP A 62 -21.04 -16.48 22.02
CA ASP A 62 -20.88 -17.71 21.26
C ASP A 62 -19.42 -18.05 20.89
N ASP A 63 -18.45 -17.15 21.12
CA ASP A 63 -17.05 -17.38 20.73
C ASP A 63 -16.18 -17.87 21.89
N TYR A 64 -16.42 -17.41 23.13
CA TYR A 64 -15.68 -17.90 24.31
C TYR A 64 -16.15 -19.29 24.78
N MET A 65 -17.42 -19.64 24.54
CA MET A 65 -17.99 -20.98 24.83
C MET A 65 -17.30 -22.09 24.02
N LYS A 66 -16.48 -21.73 23.04
CA LYS A 66 -15.71 -22.67 22.21
C LYS A 66 -14.28 -22.87 22.75
N TYR A 67 -13.80 -22.15 23.74
CA TYR A 67 -12.45 -22.43 24.24
C TYR A 67 -12.49 -23.56 25.27
N MET A 68 -11.52 -24.46 25.18
CA MET A 68 -11.31 -25.57 26.11
C MET A 68 -9.92 -25.40 26.72
N ALA A 69 -9.86 -25.39 28.05
CA ALA A 69 -8.62 -25.54 28.79
C ALA A 69 -8.25 -27.02 28.81
N TYR A 70 -6.98 -27.35 28.60
CA TYR A 70 -6.52 -28.72 28.69
C TYR A 70 -5.27 -28.88 29.55
N ARG A 71 -5.17 -30.05 30.18
CA ARG A 71 -4.05 -30.46 31.03
C ARG A 71 -3.64 -31.88 30.67
N LYS A 72 -2.33 -32.13 30.57
CA LYS A 72 -1.78 -33.44 30.22
C LYS A 72 -1.30 -34.17 31.48
N CYS A 73 -1.64 -35.46 31.56
CA CYS A 73 -1.05 -36.38 32.51
C CYS A 73 0.19 -37.03 31.88
N SER A 74 1.35 -36.91 32.54
CA SER A 74 2.60 -37.54 32.08
C SER A 74 2.55 -39.06 32.24
N ASP A 75 3.49 -39.78 31.62
CA ASP A 75 3.60 -41.24 31.76
C ASP A 75 3.84 -41.65 33.22
N ASP A 76 4.61 -40.84 33.96
CA ASP A 76 4.93 -41.03 35.38
C ASP A 76 3.77 -40.72 36.34
N SER A 77 2.53 -40.56 35.85
CA SER A 77 1.34 -40.21 36.65
C SER A 77 1.47 -38.85 37.37
N VAL A 78 2.28 -37.95 36.81
CA VAL A 78 2.48 -36.58 37.29
C VAL A 78 1.77 -35.60 36.36
N TRP A 79 1.08 -34.62 36.95
CA TRP A 79 0.44 -33.54 36.20
C TRP A 79 1.47 -32.60 35.57
N ASP A 80 1.28 -32.27 34.28
CA ASP A 80 1.87 -31.07 33.69
C ASP A 80 1.10 -29.85 34.21
N TRP A 81 1.80 -28.92 34.87
CA TRP A 81 1.20 -27.72 35.47
C TRP A 81 0.96 -26.59 34.47
N ASN A 82 1.36 -26.77 33.21
CA ASN A 82 1.03 -25.83 32.15
C ASN A 82 -0.43 -26.01 31.70
N ILE A 83 -1.23 -24.95 31.83
CA ILE A 83 -2.59 -24.90 31.29
C ILE A 83 -2.52 -24.31 29.89
N PHE A 84 -2.99 -25.07 28.91
CA PHE A 84 -3.05 -24.63 27.53
C PHE A 84 -4.52 -24.41 27.12
N MET A 85 -4.78 -23.35 26.35
CA MET A 85 -6.12 -22.99 25.89
C MET A 85 -6.23 -23.20 24.38
N THR A 86 -7.19 -24.01 23.95
CA THR A 86 -7.40 -24.35 22.54
C THR A 86 -8.89 -24.41 22.21
N LYS A 87 -9.29 -24.06 20.98
CA LYS A 87 -10.67 -24.18 20.47
C LYS A 87 -11.06 -25.67 20.35
N PRO A 88 -12.35 -26.11 20.44
CA PRO A 88 -12.67 -27.52 20.68
C PRO A 88 -12.29 -28.43 19.50
N ASP A 89 -12.01 -27.84 18.33
CA ASP A 89 -11.80 -28.57 17.08
C ASP A 89 -10.41 -28.42 16.45
N THR A 90 -9.46 -27.71 17.06
CA THR A 90 -8.14 -27.57 16.41
C THR A 90 -7.22 -28.75 16.73
N ILE A 91 -7.35 -29.82 15.93
CA ILE A 91 -6.19 -30.26 15.12
C ILE A 91 -5.63 -28.98 14.49
N PRO A 92 -4.32 -28.66 14.52
CA PRO A 92 -3.86 -27.41 13.93
C PRO A 92 -4.35 -27.35 12.48
N ASP A 93 -5.38 -26.53 12.24
CA ASP A 93 -6.03 -26.47 10.95
C ASP A 93 -4.93 -26.14 9.95
N GLU A 94 -4.75 -26.99 8.95
CA GLU A 94 -3.82 -26.75 7.85
C GLU A 94 -4.05 -25.36 7.24
N ASN A 95 -5.29 -24.84 7.34
CA ASN A 95 -5.68 -23.50 6.92
C ASN A 95 -5.15 -22.37 7.81
N ILE A 96 -4.99 -22.57 9.12
CA ILE A 96 -4.44 -21.56 10.04
C ILE A 96 -2.92 -21.46 9.86
N SER A 97 -2.22 -22.60 9.72
CA SER A 97 -0.79 -22.62 9.42
C SER A 97 -0.48 -22.07 8.02
N LYS A 98 -1.33 -22.35 7.02
CA LYS A 98 -1.27 -21.71 5.70
C LYS A 98 -1.48 -20.20 5.80
N LEU A 99 -2.45 -19.71 6.58
CA LEU A 99 -2.73 -18.28 6.73
C LEU A 99 -1.59 -17.52 7.44
N SER A 100 -0.98 -18.09 8.48
CA SER A 100 0.19 -17.48 9.14
C SER A 100 1.39 -17.42 8.21
N THR A 101 1.62 -18.49 7.44
CA THR A 101 2.71 -18.56 6.43
C THR A 101 2.50 -17.50 5.33
N ILE A 102 1.27 -17.37 4.81
CA ILE A 102 0.93 -16.34 3.81
C ILE A 102 1.20 -14.94 4.36
N LYS A 103 0.79 -14.64 5.60
CA LYS A 103 1.05 -13.34 6.23
C LYS A 103 2.55 -13.05 6.37
N GLN A 104 3.34 -14.03 6.78
CA GLN A 104 4.80 -13.90 6.87
C GLN A 104 5.42 -13.62 5.50
N VAL A 105 5.06 -14.40 4.48
CA VAL A 105 5.55 -14.19 3.11
C VAL A 105 5.18 -12.79 2.58
N LEU A 106 3.94 -12.34 2.81
CA LEU A 106 3.50 -11.00 2.43
C LEU A 106 4.32 -9.91 3.13
N ASN A 107 4.58 -10.06 4.44
CA ASN A 107 5.41 -9.10 5.17
C ASN A 107 6.84 -9.03 4.60
N TYR A 108 7.45 -10.17 4.25
CA TYR A 108 8.77 -10.21 3.63
C TYR A 108 8.80 -9.54 2.25
N ILE A 109 7.79 -9.78 1.41
CA ILE A 109 7.66 -9.13 0.09
C ILE A 109 7.53 -7.62 0.28
N VAL A 110 6.61 -7.18 1.14
CA VAL A 110 6.39 -5.75 1.43
C VAL A 110 7.65 -5.09 1.96
N LEU A 111 8.38 -5.73 2.88
CA LEU A 111 9.63 -5.24 3.43
C LEU A 111 10.69 -5.05 2.34
N THR A 112 10.94 -6.10 1.55
CA THR A 112 11.99 -6.10 0.51
C THR A 112 11.68 -5.06 -0.57
N CYS A 113 10.45 -5.03 -1.08
CA CYS A 113 10.04 -4.06 -2.09
C CYS A 113 10.11 -2.62 -1.54
N SER A 114 9.69 -2.40 -0.30
CA SER A 114 9.73 -1.07 0.32
C SER A 114 11.17 -0.57 0.51
N LEU A 115 12.11 -1.44 0.85
CA LEU A 115 13.54 -1.09 0.93
C LEU A 115 14.11 -0.70 -0.43
N CYS A 116 13.82 -1.48 -1.48
CA CYS A 116 14.23 -1.13 -2.84
C CYS A 116 13.64 0.21 -3.31
N SER A 117 12.34 0.43 -3.05
CA SER A 117 11.67 1.70 -3.37
C SER A 117 12.25 2.87 -2.58
N LEU A 118 12.60 2.68 -1.31
CA LEU A 118 13.21 3.71 -0.47
C LEU A 118 14.52 4.23 -1.08
N VAL A 119 15.42 3.33 -1.49
CA VAL A 119 16.70 3.70 -2.12
C VAL A 119 16.46 4.52 -3.39
N ALA A 120 15.55 4.06 -4.26
CA ALA A 120 15.21 4.77 -5.48
C ALA A 120 14.61 6.17 -5.23
N LEU A 121 13.73 6.30 -4.24
CA LEU A 121 13.10 7.57 -3.85
C LEU A 121 14.13 8.57 -3.29
N VAL A 122 15.07 8.10 -2.46
CA VAL A 122 16.14 8.95 -1.92
C VAL A 122 17.01 9.50 -3.06
N ILE A 123 17.43 8.65 -4.00
CA ILE A 123 18.20 9.08 -5.18
C ILE A 123 17.40 10.10 -6.00
N ALA A 124 16.12 9.85 -6.26
CA ALA A 124 15.27 10.77 -7.01
C ALA A 124 15.13 12.13 -6.31
N LEU A 125 14.93 12.15 -4.99
CA LEU A 125 14.84 13.38 -4.21
C LEU A 125 16.15 14.17 -4.24
N ILE A 126 17.30 13.50 -4.09
CA ILE A 126 18.62 14.13 -4.20
C ILE A 126 18.76 14.82 -5.56
N ILE A 127 18.46 14.11 -6.66
CA ILE A 127 18.51 14.68 -8.02
C ILE A 127 17.60 15.91 -8.12
N PHE A 128 16.34 15.82 -7.70
CA PHE A 128 15.43 16.96 -7.78
C PHE A 128 15.84 18.15 -6.89
N MET A 129 16.57 17.91 -5.80
CA MET A 129 17.04 18.96 -4.88
C MET A 129 18.32 19.64 -5.40
N CYS A 130 19.30 18.88 -5.91
CA CYS A 130 20.58 19.40 -6.38
C CYS A 130 20.44 20.31 -7.62
N PHE A 131 19.56 19.98 -8.57
CA PHE A 131 19.42 20.75 -9.80
C PHE A 131 18.41 21.89 -9.67
N LYS A 132 18.86 23.02 -9.11
CA LYS A 132 18.05 24.26 -8.97
C LYS A 132 17.50 24.78 -10.31
N SER A 133 18.22 24.54 -11.41
CA SER A 133 17.86 24.97 -12.77
C SER A 133 16.59 24.28 -13.33
N ILE A 134 16.19 23.12 -12.81
CA ILE A 134 15.06 22.31 -13.33
C ILE A 134 13.74 22.64 -12.58
N GLN A 135 13.77 23.56 -11.61
CA GLN A 135 12.65 23.78 -10.69
C GLN A 135 11.44 24.47 -11.36
N CYS A 136 10.53 23.67 -11.88
CA CYS A 136 9.21 24.07 -12.38
C CYS A 136 8.09 23.67 -11.40
N THR A 137 6.88 24.21 -11.57
CA THR A 137 5.67 23.81 -10.79
C THR A 137 5.46 22.29 -10.79
N ARG A 138 5.72 21.64 -11.93
CA ARG A 138 5.67 20.17 -12.07
C ARG A 138 6.64 19.46 -11.13
N ILE A 139 7.91 19.89 -11.11
CA ILE A 139 8.93 19.28 -10.24
C ILE A 139 8.59 19.51 -8.76
N ARG A 140 7.98 20.64 -8.41
CA ARG A 140 7.50 20.88 -7.04
C ARG A 140 6.43 19.87 -6.62
N VAL A 141 5.48 19.54 -7.50
CA VAL A 141 4.46 18.51 -7.23
C VAL A 141 5.10 17.12 -7.11
N HIS A 142 5.99 16.74 -8.05
CA HIS A 142 6.69 15.45 -7.96
C HIS A 142 7.54 15.32 -6.70
N LYS A 143 8.21 16.38 -6.23
CA LYS A 143 8.93 16.37 -4.95
C LYS A 143 8.01 16.03 -3.78
N ASN A 144 6.84 16.65 -3.70
CA ASN A 144 5.88 16.36 -2.63
C ASN A 144 5.33 14.93 -2.72
N LEU A 145 5.06 14.43 -3.94
CA LEU A 145 4.68 13.03 -4.14
C LEU A 145 5.79 12.06 -3.69
N CYS A 146 7.04 12.32 -4.07
CA CYS A 146 8.19 11.54 -3.62
C CYS A 146 8.36 11.56 -2.09
N ILE A 147 8.12 12.71 -1.44
CA ILE A 147 8.16 12.81 0.03
C ILE A 147 7.04 11.98 0.67
N ALA A 148 5.81 12.04 0.14
CA ALA A 148 4.70 11.22 0.64
C ALA A 148 4.98 9.72 0.48
N LEU A 149 5.52 9.31 -0.67
CA LEU A 149 5.96 7.93 -0.92
C LEU A 149 7.09 7.51 0.02
N LEU A 150 8.07 8.39 0.27
CA LEU A 150 9.16 8.14 1.21
C LEU A 150 8.62 7.88 2.62
N MET A 151 7.74 8.74 3.12
CA MET A 151 7.08 8.57 4.41
C MET A 151 6.34 7.23 4.47
N ASN A 152 5.59 6.87 3.41
CA ASN A 152 4.86 5.62 3.32
C ASN A 152 5.77 4.40 3.34
N CYS A 153 6.87 4.40 2.56
CA CYS A 153 7.85 3.32 2.56
C CYS A 153 8.51 3.15 3.94
N CYS A 154 8.92 4.24 4.59
CA CYS A 154 9.49 4.18 5.95
C CYS A 154 8.51 3.54 6.94
N LEU A 155 7.23 3.96 6.91
CA LEU A 155 6.21 3.43 7.81
C LEU A 155 5.86 1.97 7.50
N LEU A 156 5.85 1.56 6.23
CA LEU A 156 5.68 0.15 5.85
C LEU A 156 6.84 -0.71 6.38
N ILE A 157 8.08 -0.25 6.23
CA ILE A 157 9.27 -0.96 6.76
C ILE A 157 9.17 -1.13 8.27
N ILE A 158 8.79 -0.08 9.00
CA ILE A 158 8.62 -0.14 10.46
C ILE A 158 7.55 -1.17 10.84
N MET A 159 6.41 -1.18 10.12
CA MET A 159 5.29 -2.09 10.39
C MET A 159 5.53 -3.53 9.95
N SER A 160 6.37 -3.77 8.95
CA SER A 160 6.68 -5.11 8.43
C SER A 160 7.97 -5.71 8.99
N SER A 161 8.74 -4.94 9.77
CA SER A 161 10.03 -5.37 10.30
C SER A 161 9.87 -6.54 11.29
N PRO A 162 10.52 -7.69 11.06
CA PRO A 162 10.43 -8.85 11.94
C PRO A 162 11.03 -8.57 13.33
N VAL A 163 12.03 -7.68 13.43
CA VAL A 163 12.63 -7.25 14.71
C VAL A 163 11.59 -6.60 15.63
N VAL A 164 10.57 -5.97 15.05
CA VAL A 164 9.51 -5.25 15.75
C VAL A 164 8.31 -6.18 16.04
N VAL A 165 8.10 -7.18 15.20
CA VAL A 165 6.99 -8.15 15.28
C VAL A 165 7.32 -9.34 16.19
N ASP A 166 8.53 -9.92 16.09
CA ASP A 166 8.93 -11.13 16.82
C ASP A 166 9.37 -10.84 18.28
N ASN A 167 9.89 -9.65 18.56
CA ASN A 167 10.27 -9.26 19.92
C ASN A 167 9.09 -8.74 20.76
N GLY A 168 7.87 -8.71 20.21
CA GLY A 168 6.65 -8.31 20.93
C GLY A 168 6.60 -6.87 21.43
N SER A 169 7.59 -6.03 21.10
CA SER A 169 7.79 -4.71 21.72
C SER A 169 6.85 -3.62 21.19
N LEU A 170 6.42 -3.69 19.93
CA LEU A 170 5.48 -2.70 19.36
C LEU A 170 4.03 -2.90 19.82
N PRO A 171 3.47 -4.12 19.84
CA PRO A 171 2.14 -4.36 20.40
C PRO A 171 2.05 -4.02 21.89
N GLN A 172 3.17 -4.11 22.62
CA GLN A 172 3.21 -3.83 24.06
C GLN A 172 3.04 -2.33 24.37
N ILE A 173 3.48 -1.44 23.47
CA ILE A 173 3.27 0.02 23.60
C ILE A 173 2.05 0.42 22.76
N ASN A 174 0.85 0.19 23.32
CA ASN A 174 -0.44 0.39 22.63
C ASN A 174 -0.58 1.76 21.94
N TRP A 175 -0.21 2.85 22.61
CA TRP A 175 -0.35 4.20 22.05
C TRP A 175 0.56 4.42 20.84
N LEU A 176 1.82 3.95 20.91
CA LEU A 176 2.80 4.09 19.82
C LEU A 176 2.35 3.29 18.60
N CYS A 177 1.85 2.08 18.81
CA CYS A 177 1.33 1.25 17.72
C CYS A 177 0.12 1.91 17.04
N LYS A 178 -0.85 2.44 17.81
CA LYS A 178 -1.98 3.22 17.28
C LYS A 178 -1.51 4.43 16.48
N CYS A 179 -0.55 5.21 17.00
CA CYS A 179 0.02 6.36 16.30
C CYS A 179 0.71 5.98 14.98
N LEU A 180 1.58 4.97 14.98
CA LEU A 180 2.25 4.50 13.77
C LEU A 180 1.24 3.99 12.74
N LYS A 181 0.16 3.35 13.19
CA LYS A 181 -0.90 2.87 12.32
C LYS A 181 -1.67 4.01 11.66
N ALA A 182 -2.04 5.03 12.44
CA ALA A 182 -2.64 6.25 11.91
C ALA A 182 -1.70 6.95 10.92
N MET A 183 -0.41 7.08 11.25
CA MET A 183 0.60 7.67 10.37
C MET A 183 0.73 6.91 9.05
N ASN A 184 0.71 5.57 9.09
CA ASN A 184 0.79 4.73 7.88
C ASN A 184 -0.42 4.95 6.95
N ILE A 185 -1.62 5.03 7.51
CA ILE A 185 -2.84 5.32 6.74
C ILE A 185 -2.80 6.75 6.18
N TYR A 186 -2.30 7.72 6.97
CA TYR A 186 -2.08 9.09 6.52
C TYR A 186 -1.08 9.18 5.37
N SER A 187 0.07 8.52 5.45
CA SER A 187 1.07 8.55 4.38
C SER A 187 0.56 7.91 3.08
N LEU A 188 -0.23 6.84 3.20
CA LEU A 188 -0.91 6.22 2.06
C LEU A 188 -1.92 7.18 1.44
N MET A 189 -2.76 7.82 2.26
CA MET A 189 -3.75 8.79 1.79
C MET A 189 -3.07 9.97 1.10
N ALA A 190 -2.06 10.58 1.74
CA ALA A 190 -1.31 11.70 1.19
C ALA A 190 -0.66 11.34 -0.15
N THR A 191 -0.13 10.12 -0.30
CA THR A 191 0.41 9.63 -1.57
C THR A 191 -0.66 9.63 -2.68
N ILE A 192 -1.86 9.11 -2.40
CA ILE A 192 -2.97 9.09 -3.37
C ILE A 192 -3.42 10.50 -3.74
N PHE A 193 -3.50 11.41 -2.76
CA PHE A 193 -3.88 12.81 -3.01
C PHE A 193 -2.82 13.55 -3.83
N TRP A 194 -1.53 13.37 -3.55
CA TRP A 194 -0.45 13.95 -4.36
C TRP A 194 -0.41 13.37 -5.77
N MET A 195 -0.71 12.08 -5.93
CA MET A 195 -0.86 11.43 -7.24
C MET A 195 -2.03 12.05 -8.02
N PHE A 196 -3.16 12.30 -7.36
CA PHE A 196 -4.30 13.00 -7.96
C PHE A 196 -3.94 14.44 -8.36
N ILE A 197 -3.23 15.20 -7.51
CA ILE A 197 -2.79 16.57 -7.83
C ILE A 197 -1.86 16.56 -9.05
N GLU A 198 -0.97 15.57 -9.16
CA GLU A 198 -0.13 15.40 -10.35
C GLU A 198 -0.98 15.16 -11.61
N GLY A 199 -1.96 14.26 -11.55
CA GLY A 199 -2.88 13.99 -12.64
C GLY A 199 -3.70 15.22 -13.04
N LEU A 200 -4.23 15.96 -12.06
CA LEU A 200 -4.98 17.19 -12.26
C LEU A 200 -4.11 18.30 -12.89
N LEU A 201 -2.85 18.43 -12.45
CA LEU A 201 -1.90 19.38 -13.01
C LEU A 201 -1.62 19.05 -14.49
N LEU A 202 -1.41 17.77 -14.81
CA LEU A 202 -1.17 17.33 -16.18
C LEU A 202 -2.39 17.57 -17.06
N HIS A 203 -3.59 17.23 -16.58
CA HIS A 203 -4.85 17.49 -17.28
C HIS A 203 -5.06 18.99 -17.51
N THR A 204 -5.00 19.81 -16.46
CA THR A 204 -5.20 21.27 -16.58
C THR A 204 -4.23 21.89 -17.59
N ARG A 205 -2.97 21.45 -17.61
CA ARG A 205 -1.97 21.95 -18.57
C ARG A 205 -2.28 21.58 -20.01
N LEU A 206 -2.78 20.38 -20.28
CA LEU A 206 -3.08 19.92 -21.64
C LEU A 206 -4.38 20.52 -22.19
N TYR A 207 -5.40 20.70 -21.34
CA TYR A 207 -6.75 21.06 -21.77
C TYR A 207 -7.12 22.53 -21.51
N VAL A 208 -6.70 23.10 -20.37
CA VAL A 208 -7.19 24.40 -19.87
C VAL A 208 -6.17 25.53 -20.09
N SER A 209 -4.88 25.21 -19.91
CA SER A 209 -3.79 26.20 -20.02
C SER A 209 -3.55 26.80 -21.41
N PRO A 210 -3.95 26.23 -22.57
CA PRO A 210 -3.83 26.93 -23.85
C PRO A 210 -4.67 28.21 -23.93
N PHE A 211 -5.69 28.36 -23.06
CA PHE A 211 -6.69 29.43 -23.14
C PHE A 211 -6.70 30.39 -21.94
N LYS A 212 -6.01 30.07 -20.83
CA LYS A 212 -5.91 30.95 -19.66
C LYS A 212 -4.53 31.59 -19.57
N SER A 213 -4.42 32.80 -20.12
CA SER A 213 -3.32 33.72 -19.82
C SER A 213 -3.51 34.25 -18.39
N ASN A 214 -2.55 33.94 -17.52
CA ASN A 214 -2.20 34.74 -16.34
C ASN A 214 -3.06 34.74 -15.07
N THR A 215 -3.75 33.65 -14.72
CA THR A 215 -4.23 33.43 -13.34
C THR A 215 -3.51 32.24 -12.71
N ASN A 216 -2.46 32.50 -11.93
CA ASN A 216 -1.77 31.47 -11.16
C ASN A 216 -2.70 30.97 -10.05
N PRO A 217 -3.20 29.72 -10.07
CA PRO A 217 -3.85 29.16 -8.89
C PRO A 217 -2.83 29.14 -7.75
N SER A 218 -3.23 29.62 -6.57
CA SER A 218 -2.33 29.66 -5.41
C SER A 218 -1.90 28.22 -5.09
N PHE A 219 -0.59 27.99 -5.06
CA PHE A 219 -0.02 26.68 -4.71
C PHE A 219 -0.45 26.23 -3.29
N VAL A 220 -0.95 27.17 -2.49
CA VAL A 220 -1.63 26.96 -1.20
C VAL A 220 -2.77 25.95 -1.33
N LEU A 221 -3.62 26.03 -2.35
CA LEU A 221 -4.74 25.09 -2.52
C LEU A 221 -4.24 23.66 -2.71
N TYR A 222 -3.15 23.46 -3.46
CA TYR A 222 -2.55 22.14 -3.63
C TYR A 222 -1.96 21.60 -2.32
N TYR A 223 -1.36 22.45 -1.47
CA TYR A 223 -0.94 22.03 -0.13
C TYR A 223 -2.13 21.65 0.77
N CYS A 224 -3.22 22.42 0.73
CA CYS A 224 -4.43 22.11 1.48
C CYS A 224 -5.03 20.77 1.06
N ILE A 225 -5.11 20.50 -0.24
CA ILE A 225 -5.64 19.22 -0.75
C ILE A 225 -4.66 18.08 -0.48
N GLY A 226 -3.36 18.27 -0.72
CA GLY A 226 -2.37 17.20 -0.69
C GLY A 226 -1.95 16.74 0.72
N TRP A 227 -2.02 17.63 1.72
CA TRP A 227 -1.58 17.31 3.08
C TRP A 227 -2.66 17.52 4.13
N LEU A 228 -3.32 18.69 4.14
CA LEU A 228 -4.28 19.03 5.19
C LEU A 228 -5.53 18.15 5.12
N PHE A 229 -6.10 17.92 3.94
CA PHE A 229 -7.28 17.08 3.79
C PHE A 229 -7.03 15.61 4.24
N PRO A 230 -5.94 14.93 3.83
CA PRO A 230 -5.56 13.64 4.39
C PRO A 230 -5.40 13.65 5.92
N ALA A 231 -4.78 14.69 6.48
CA ALA A 231 -4.57 14.80 7.93
C ALA A 231 -5.91 14.88 8.68
N ILE A 232 -6.83 15.73 8.22
CA ILE A 232 -8.16 15.86 8.82
C ILE A 232 -8.94 14.55 8.69
N SER A 233 -8.94 13.93 7.51
CA SER A 233 -9.70 12.70 7.26
C SER A 233 -9.24 11.54 8.14
N VAL A 234 -7.92 11.36 8.27
CA VAL A 234 -7.35 10.33 9.15
C VAL A 234 -7.52 10.68 10.62
N GLY A 235 -7.43 11.95 11.00
CA GLY A 235 -7.73 12.40 12.36
C GLY A 235 -9.15 12.08 12.78
N VAL A 236 -10.14 12.41 11.94
CA VAL A 236 -11.55 12.06 12.19
C VAL A 236 -11.73 10.55 12.29
N TRP A 237 -11.15 9.78 11.37
CA TRP A 237 -11.21 8.32 11.41
C TRP A 237 -10.60 7.75 12.70
N ALA A 238 -9.42 8.24 13.11
CA ALA A 238 -8.75 7.79 14.34
C ALA A 238 -9.56 8.13 15.59
N ILE A 239 -10.15 9.32 15.66
CA ILE A 239 -11.03 9.74 16.77
C ILE A 239 -12.27 8.86 16.81
N VAL A 240 -12.97 8.67 15.69
CA VAL A 240 -14.17 7.83 15.63
C VAL A 240 -13.86 6.36 15.94
N LEU A 241 -12.67 5.88 15.57
CA LEU A 241 -12.24 4.52 15.88
C LEU A 241 -11.88 4.34 17.36
N GLU A 242 -11.26 5.35 18.00
CA GLU A 242 -10.86 5.30 19.41
C GLU A 242 -12.06 5.49 20.36
N PHE A 243 -12.94 6.45 20.07
CA PHE A 243 -14.11 6.74 20.91
C PHE A 243 -15.35 5.94 20.52
N GLY A 244 -15.30 5.23 19.38
CA GLY A 244 -16.38 4.35 18.94
C GLY A 244 -16.50 3.12 19.85
N LEU A 245 -17.74 2.67 20.07
CA LEU A 245 -18.08 1.54 20.94
C LEU A 245 -17.46 0.20 20.51
N ASP A 246 -16.98 0.07 19.28
CA ASP A 246 -16.59 -1.22 18.71
C ASP A 246 -15.10 -1.60 18.89
N PHE A 247 -14.15 -0.65 18.97
CA PHE A 247 -12.70 -0.97 18.85
C PHE A 247 -11.73 -0.16 19.73
N GLY A 248 -12.18 0.82 20.52
CA GLY A 248 -11.30 1.67 21.35
C GLY A 248 -10.40 0.90 22.32
N GLY A 249 -10.91 -0.21 22.88
CA GLY A 249 -10.19 -1.07 23.84
C GLY A 249 -9.24 -2.10 23.22
N THR A 250 -9.18 -2.22 21.89
CA THR A 250 -8.34 -3.26 21.23
C THR A 250 -6.88 -2.86 21.16
N GLN A 251 -5.98 -3.83 21.37
CA GLN A 251 -4.54 -3.61 21.19
C GLN A 251 -4.25 -3.24 19.73
N CYS A 252 -3.60 -2.09 19.53
CA CYS A 252 -3.23 -1.54 18.21
C CYS A 252 -4.34 -1.54 17.14
N TRP A 253 -5.60 -1.25 17.53
CA TRP A 253 -6.75 -1.26 16.61
C TRP A 253 -6.86 -2.54 15.78
N GLN A 254 -6.52 -3.69 16.37
CA GLN A 254 -6.55 -4.96 15.68
C GLN A 254 -7.95 -5.29 15.18
N GLY A 255 -8.08 -5.55 13.87
CA GLY A 255 -9.39 -5.81 13.24
C GLY A 255 -10.09 -4.58 12.68
N TYR A 256 -9.48 -3.38 12.69
CA TYR A 256 -10.04 -2.15 12.12
C TYR A 256 -10.57 -2.31 10.68
N GLY A 257 -10.01 -3.23 9.89
CA GLY A 257 -10.45 -3.51 8.52
C GLY A 257 -11.85 -4.14 8.40
N LYS A 258 -12.40 -4.69 9.50
CA LYS A 258 -13.79 -5.19 9.55
C LYS A 258 -14.80 -4.10 9.94
N SER A 259 -14.31 -2.98 10.50
CA SER A 259 -15.17 -1.88 10.94
C SER A 259 -15.69 -1.10 9.74
N LYS A 260 -16.97 -0.70 9.76
CA LYS A 260 -17.54 0.22 8.77
C LYS A 260 -16.85 1.58 8.77
N THR A 261 -16.23 1.96 9.90
CA THR A 261 -15.50 3.23 10.07
C THR A 261 -14.33 3.37 9.09
N ILE A 262 -13.73 2.27 8.61
CA ILE A 262 -12.64 2.31 7.61
C ILE A 262 -13.06 3.01 6.31
N PHE A 263 -14.35 3.00 5.97
CA PHE A 263 -14.86 3.64 4.77
C PHE A 263 -14.64 5.16 4.77
N ILE A 264 -14.52 5.81 5.94
CA ILE A 264 -14.22 7.24 6.07
C ILE A 264 -12.93 7.61 5.35
N VAL A 265 -11.91 6.74 5.41
CA VAL A 265 -10.63 6.96 4.74
C VAL A 265 -10.56 6.24 3.39
N THR A 266 -11.08 5.02 3.29
CA THR A 266 -10.99 4.21 2.06
C THR A 266 -11.87 4.76 0.93
N GLY A 267 -13.06 5.27 1.23
CA GLY A 267 -13.98 5.82 0.23
C GLY A 267 -13.36 6.96 -0.58
N PRO A 268 -12.85 8.03 0.07
CA PRO A 268 -12.14 9.11 -0.63
C PRO A 268 -10.92 8.65 -1.42
N MET A 269 -10.13 7.71 -0.90
CA MET A 269 -8.98 7.15 -1.61
C MET A 269 -9.39 6.45 -2.91
N LEU A 270 -10.40 5.58 -2.85
CA LEU A 270 -10.89 4.84 -4.02
C LEU A 270 -11.51 5.77 -5.06
N ALA A 271 -12.29 6.76 -4.63
CA ALA A 271 -12.87 7.75 -5.53
C ALA A 271 -11.78 8.55 -6.28
N LEU A 272 -10.74 9.02 -5.59
CA LEU A 272 -9.64 9.74 -6.22
C LEU A 272 -8.80 8.86 -7.15
N LEU A 273 -8.58 7.60 -6.78
CA LEU A 273 -7.88 6.64 -7.65
C LEU A 273 -8.68 6.43 -8.95
N ALA A 274 -10.00 6.28 -8.87
CA ALA A 274 -10.87 6.14 -10.04
C ALA A 274 -10.85 7.40 -10.93
N ILE A 275 -10.89 8.59 -10.33
CA ILE A 275 -10.80 9.85 -11.07
C ILE A 275 -9.43 9.97 -11.77
N ASN A 276 -8.34 9.65 -11.06
CA ASN A 276 -6.99 9.70 -11.63
C ASN A 276 -6.81 8.69 -12.78
N ALA A 277 -7.40 7.50 -12.66
CA ALA A 277 -7.44 6.52 -13.76
C ALA A 277 -8.21 7.08 -14.97
N GLY A 278 -9.33 7.77 -14.76
CA GLY A 278 -10.06 8.47 -15.81
C GLY A 278 -9.21 9.54 -16.51
N PHE A 279 -8.47 10.35 -15.75
CA PHE A 279 -7.52 11.32 -16.33
C PHE A 279 -6.44 10.65 -17.16
N LEU A 280 -5.86 9.55 -16.66
CA LEU A 280 -4.85 8.78 -17.38
C LEU A 280 -5.37 8.27 -18.72
N ILE A 281 -6.55 7.64 -18.74
CA ILE A 281 -7.17 7.12 -19.96
C ILE A 281 -7.42 8.24 -20.98
N ASN A 282 -7.96 9.38 -20.53
CA ASN A 282 -8.19 10.52 -21.40
C ASN A 282 -6.89 11.08 -21.99
N ILE A 283 -5.84 11.18 -21.18
CA ILE A 283 -4.52 11.64 -21.64
C ILE A 283 -3.93 10.68 -22.66
N ILE A 284 -3.97 9.37 -22.41
CA ILE A 284 -3.49 8.34 -23.35
C ILE A 284 -4.23 8.44 -24.68
N ARG A 285 -5.57 8.56 -24.65
CA ARG A 285 -6.39 8.73 -25.86
C ARG A 285 -5.92 9.92 -26.69
N ILE A 286 -5.71 11.07 -26.05
CA ILE A 286 -5.26 12.28 -26.77
C ILE A 286 -3.85 12.13 -27.31
N LEU A 287 -2.92 11.59 -26.51
CA LEU A 287 -1.56 11.37 -26.97
C LEU A 287 -1.54 10.44 -28.18
N PHE A 288 -2.34 9.38 -28.17
CA PHE A 288 -2.49 8.47 -29.32
C PHE A 288 -3.08 9.17 -30.56
N VAL A 289 -4.15 9.96 -30.40
CA VAL A 289 -4.74 10.72 -31.52
C VAL A 289 -3.72 11.71 -32.08
N ARG A 290 -2.97 12.40 -31.21
CA ARG A 290 -1.97 13.39 -31.62
C ARG A 290 -0.77 12.75 -32.32
N THR A 291 -0.28 11.60 -31.85
CA THR A 291 0.81 10.86 -32.53
C THR A 291 0.33 10.27 -33.86
N ALA A 292 -0.91 9.78 -33.95
CA ALA A 292 -1.52 9.32 -35.20
C ALA A 292 -1.68 10.47 -36.22
N LEU A 293 -2.16 11.64 -35.80
CA LEU A 293 -2.22 12.82 -36.66
C LEU A 293 -0.82 13.22 -37.13
N ASN A 294 0.15 13.34 -36.23
CA ASN A 294 1.52 13.74 -36.58
C ASN A 294 2.18 12.79 -37.59
N SER A 295 1.95 11.47 -37.47
CA SER A 295 2.45 10.50 -38.45
C SER A 295 1.75 10.65 -39.81
N ALA A 296 0.46 10.97 -39.84
CA ALA A 296 -0.27 11.29 -41.07
C ALA A 296 0.22 12.59 -41.74
N TRP A 297 0.45 13.65 -40.95
CA TRP A 297 1.03 14.91 -41.44
C TRP A 297 2.46 14.72 -41.97
N SER A 298 3.29 13.94 -41.27
CA SER A 298 4.65 13.61 -41.73
C SER A 298 4.62 12.86 -43.07
N ARG A 299 3.73 11.86 -43.20
CA ARG A 299 3.54 11.10 -44.45
C ARG A 299 3.07 11.99 -45.60
N ARG A 300 2.13 12.92 -45.36
CA ARG A 300 1.67 13.90 -46.37
C ARG A 300 2.78 14.86 -46.78
N ARG A 301 3.62 15.31 -45.84
CA ARG A 301 4.76 16.20 -46.14
C ARG A 301 5.79 15.52 -47.04
N ILE A 302 6.12 14.25 -46.76
CA ILE A 302 7.02 13.44 -47.60
C ILE A 302 6.42 13.25 -49.01
N SER A 303 5.13 12.90 -49.11
CA SER A 303 4.45 12.75 -50.41
C SER A 303 4.45 14.06 -51.21
N HIS A 304 4.20 15.21 -50.58
CA HIS A 304 4.26 16.51 -51.24
C HIS A 304 5.68 16.89 -51.68
N SER A 305 6.71 16.60 -50.88
CA SER A 305 8.11 16.78 -51.26
C SER A 305 8.50 15.92 -52.48
N PHE A 306 8.07 14.64 -52.52
CA PHE A 306 8.28 13.77 -53.68
C PHE A 306 7.52 14.27 -54.92
N GLY A 307 6.28 14.74 -54.76
CA GLY A 307 5.49 15.33 -55.85
C GLY A 307 6.15 16.58 -56.45
N LEU A 308 6.68 17.47 -55.60
CA LEU A 308 7.43 18.66 -56.04
C LEU A 308 8.74 18.30 -56.76
N MET A 309 9.47 17.28 -56.30
CA MET A 309 10.67 16.79 -57.00
C MET A 309 10.34 16.23 -58.38
N HIS A 310 9.23 15.48 -58.49
CA HIS A 310 8.79 14.91 -59.77
C HIS A 310 8.32 16.01 -60.74
N HIS A 311 7.62 17.04 -60.23
CA HIS A 311 7.20 18.19 -61.02
C HIS A 311 8.39 19.03 -61.52
N ASN A 312 9.41 19.26 -60.68
CA ASN A 312 10.63 19.96 -61.10
C ASN A 312 11.46 19.14 -62.10
N SER A 313 11.52 17.82 -61.96
CA SER A 313 12.15 16.91 -62.92
C SER A 313 11.47 16.97 -64.30
N SER A 314 10.14 16.90 -64.32
CA SER A 314 9.34 17.03 -65.54
C SER A 314 9.46 18.42 -66.19
N ARG A 315 9.56 19.48 -65.40
CA ARG A 315 9.78 20.86 -65.89
C ARG A 315 11.18 21.03 -66.48
N LYS A 316 12.21 20.42 -65.87
CA LYS A 316 13.57 20.35 -66.43
C LYS A 316 13.62 19.59 -67.75
N ARG A 317 12.90 18.46 -67.88
CA ARG A 317 12.77 17.72 -69.15
C ARG A 317 12.03 18.52 -70.23
N ARG A 318 10.98 19.27 -69.86
CA ARG A 318 10.26 20.14 -70.81
C ARG A 318 11.07 21.37 -71.24
N GLN A 319 11.87 21.93 -70.34
CA GLN A 319 12.82 23.01 -70.69
C GLN A 319 13.96 22.49 -71.57
N SER A 320 14.50 21.30 -71.32
CA SER A 320 15.54 20.72 -72.20
C SER A 320 15.02 20.38 -73.60
N SER A 321 13.74 20.02 -73.74
CA SER A 321 13.10 19.77 -75.03
C SER A 321 12.65 21.05 -75.76
N ALA A 322 12.46 22.15 -75.04
CA ALA A 322 12.17 23.46 -75.63
C ALA A 322 13.44 24.21 -76.08
N SER A 323 14.61 23.87 -75.52
CA SER A 323 15.91 24.41 -75.94
C SER A 323 16.55 23.67 -77.12
N SER A 324 15.88 22.65 -77.69
CA SER A 324 16.33 21.93 -78.90
C SER A 324 15.78 22.51 -80.22
N THR A 325 15.10 23.65 -80.18
CA THR A 325 14.87 24.51 -81.36
C THR A 325 15.44 25.89 -81.04
N SER A 326 16.42 26.31 -81.83
CA SER A 326 17.23 27.54 -81.69
C SER A 326 18.45 27.44 -80.77
N ALA A 327 19.52 26.83 -81.28
CA ALA A 327 20.87 27.11 -80.82
C ALA A 327 21.84 27.09 -82.02
N THR A 328 22.05 28.26 -82.62
CA THR A 328 23.23 28.56 -83.43
C THR A 328 24.23 29.32 -82.55
N LEU A 329 25.46 28.78 -82.48
CA LEU A 329 26.73 29.48 -82.18
C LEU A 329 26.90 30.21 -80.81
N THR A 330 27.67 29.62 -79.90
CA THR A 330 29.10 29.95 -79.60
C THR A 330 29.55 29.78 -78.14
N ASN A 331 30.66 29.05 -78.02
CA ASN A 331 31.82 29.24 -77.14
C ASN A 331 31.71 29.22 -75.60
N ASN A 332 32.18 28.08 -75.06
CA ASN A 332 33.18 27.93 -74.00
C ASN A 332 33.54 29.16 -73.15
N LYS A 333 33.35 29.03 -71.83
CA LYS A 333 34.39 29.36 -70.84
C LYS A 333 34.13 28.69 -69.50
N ILE A 334 35.06 27.82 -69.11
CA ILE A 334 35.26 27.28 -67.77
C ILE A 334 35.89 28.40 -66.93
N SER A 335 35.35 28.68 -65.74
CA SER A 335 36.01 29.51 -64.71
C SER A 335 35.50 29.16 -63.32
N CYS A 336 36.35 28.53 -62.51
CA CYS A 336 36.57 28.87 -61.10
C CYS A 336 37.79 29.84 -61.05
N PRO A 337 38.22 30.48 -59.94
CA PRO A 337 37.81 30.41 -58.52
C PRO A 337 37.72 31.81 -57.83
N LEU A 338 37.45 31.89 -56.51
CA LEU A 338 38.30 32.55 -55.47
C LEU A 338 37.55 33.05 -54.23
N PHE A 339 38.22 32.81 -53.10
CA PHE A 339 38.03 33.38 -51.76
C PHE A 339 37.94 34.91 -51.77
N TYR A 340 37.04 35.48 -50.95
CA TYR A 340 37.22 36.83 -50.41
C TYR A 340 36.45 37.06 -49.10
N ASN A 341 37.14 37.61 -48.12
CA ASN A 341 36.70 38.19 -46.85
C ASN A 341 37.84 39.12 -46.40
N PRO A 342 37.67 40.11 -45.51
CA PRO A 342 36.82 41.31 -45.42
C PRO A 342 37.68 42.61 -45.69
N PRO A 343 37.38 43.89 -45.28
CA PRO A 343 37.34 44.37 -43.87
C PRO A 343 36.41 45.58 -43.49
N VAL A 344 36.14 45.69 -42.17
CA VAL A 344 36.13 46.85 -41.24
C VAL A 344 35.61 48.24 -41.69
N GLN A 345 34.59 48.74 -40.99
CA GLN A 345 34.64 49.91 -40.09
C GLN A 345 33.68 49.76 -38.92
#